data_AF-A0A068MZM3-F1
#
_entry.id   AF-A0A068MZM3-F1
#
_cell.length_a   1.000
_cell.length_b   1.000
_cell.length_c   1.000
_cell.angle_alpha   90.00
_cell.angle_beta   90.00
_cell.angle_gamma   90.00
#
_symmetry.space_group_name_H-M   'P 1'
#
loop_
_entity.id
_entity.type
_entity.pdbx_description
1 polymer ?
#
loop_
_entity_poly.entity_id
_entity_poly.type
_entity_poly.pdbx_seq_one_letter_code
_entity_poly.pdbx_strand_id
1 'polypeptide(L)'
;MAKVTDDGTVIAIQANYYWVRLQNVTSEPLLCTRRTRLKKVGQKVMVGDQVRVELPPSLQLFIDGNDNGTKNRKVPLAAEGDLGAIAKVYPRRTVLERPPVANAEQICLVFSLADPPLEEWQLSRFLVQAEATGLEISLCLNKQDLVDETEVDHWGHRLGAWGYTPILLSVQNRWGLEKLQRKLTRRISLMAGPSGVGKSSLINLLVPGVEQQVKKVSGKLRKGRHTTRHVELFDLPDGGLLADTPGFNQPDLAVEPSQLINLFPEGRQRLQGRECFFKDCLHRGEPDCAVGQNWERYEHYLTFLEEVLARQSLEQQRETDTGLKTKTGSDGQEYDEPKLETKKYRRHSRRQEHQELQSYCEQTDLNSLQGNWDWE
;
A
#
# COMPACT_ATOMS: atom_id res chain seq x y z
N MET A 1 21.60 38.28 -4.78
CA MET A 1 20.73 38.17 -3.59
C MET A 1 20.48 36.70 -3.33
N ALA A 2 20.73 36.21 -2.11
CA ALA A 2 20.38 34.85 -1.75
C ALA A 2 18.86 34.70 -1.83
N LYS A 3 18.36 33.66 -2.50
CA LYS A 3 16.92 33.39 -2.52
C LYS A 3 16.51 32.87 -1.14
N VAL A 4 15.52 33.50 -0.52
CA VAL A 4 14.95 33.03 0.74
C VAL A 4 14.22 31.71 0.47
N THR A 5 14.53 30.70 1.29
CA THR A 5 13.93 29.37 1.21
C THR A 5 13.30 29.00 2.53
N ASP A 6 12.19 28.27 2.49
CA ASP A 6 11.59 27.63 3.65
C ASP A 6 11.41 26.13 3.38
N ASP A 7 11.38 25.35 4.46
CA ASP A 7 11.08 23.93 4.39
C ASP A 7 9.57 23.72 4.60
N GLY A 8 9.03 22.67 4.00
CA GLY A 8 7.59 22.42 4.01
C GLY A 8 7.20 21.00 3.64
N THR A 9 5.93 20.68 3.79
CA THR A 9 5.34 19.37 3.45
C THR A 9 4.37 19.50 2.30
N VAL A 10 4.46 18.63 1.30
CA VAL A 10 3.50 18.56 0.19
C VAL A 10 2.17 17.99 0.69
N ILE A 11 1.11 18.79 0.64
CA ILE A 11 -0.23 18.43 1.14
C ILE A 11 -1.09 17.79 0.05
N ALA A 12 -1.03 18.33 -1.16
CA ALA A 12 -1.84 17.87 -2.29
C ALA A 12 -1.11 18.08 -3.62
N ILE A 13 -1.48 17.27 -4.61
CA ILE A 13 -0.93 17.34 -5.96
C ILE A 13 -2.06 17.50 -6.97
N GLN A 14 -1.97 18.54 -7.78
CA GLN A 14 -2.93 18.84 -8.85
C GLN A 14 -2.17 19.09 -10.15
N ALA A 15 -2.20 18.10 -11.05
CA ALA A 15 -1.46 18.11 -12.31
C ALA A 15 0.05 18.39 -12.13
N ASN A 16 0.51 19.61 -12.46
CA ASN A 16 1.92 20.04 -12.35
C ASN A 16 2.19 20.94 -11.14
N TYR A 17 1.17 21.19 -10.32
CA TYR A 17 1.23 22.06 -9.16
C TYR A 17 1.17 21.24 -7.87
N TYR A 18 1.82 21.78 -6.84
CA TYR A 18 2.00 21.16 -5.54
C TYR A 18 1.58 22.14 -4.48
N TRP A 19 0.59 21.78 -3.66
CA TRP A 19 0.25 22.55 -2.47
C TRP A 19 1.24 22.17 -1.37
N VAL A 20 2.00 23.14 -0.89
CA VAL A 20 3.04 22.92 0.14
C VAL A 20 2.72 23.75 1.36
N ARG A 21 2.58 23.09 2.51
CA ARG A 21 2.53 23.79 3.79
C ARG A 21 3.93 24.07 4.28
N LEU A 22 4.25 25.35 4.37
CA LEU A 22 5.51 25.87 4.86
C LEU A 22 5.57 25.74 6.39
N GLN A 23 6.77 25.59 6.94
CA GLN A 23 6.94 25.41 8.38
C GLN A 23 6.95 26.75 9.15
N ASN A 24 7.53 27.79 8.56
CA ASN A 24 7.88 29.00 9.31
C ASN A 24 7.19 30.27 8.79
N VAL A 25 6.69 30.26 7.55
CA VAL A 25 6.28 31.49 6.85
C VAL A 25 4.77 31.71 6.89
N THR A 26 3.96 30.73 6.47
CA THR A 26 2.49 30.85 6.44
C THR A 26 1.82 29.62 7.03
N SER A 27 0.68 29.82 7.69
CA SER A 27 -0.21 28.73 8.08
C SER A 27 -0.98 28.16 6.88
N GLU A 28 -1.20 28.97 5.85
CA GLU A 28 -1.87 28.55 4.63
C GLU A 28 -0.90 27.88 3.65
N PRO A 29 -1.35 26.86 2.88
CA PRO A 29 -0.53 26.17 1.92
C PRO A 29 -0.20 27.08 0.71
N LEU A 30 1.07 27.07 0.31
CA LEU A 30 1.57 27.80 -0.86
C LEU A 30 1.49 26.92 -2.10
N LEU A 31 0.94 27.45 -3.19
CA LEU A 31 0.97 26.78 -4.49
C LEU A 31 2.37 26.85 -5.09
N CYS A 32 2.94 25.68 -5.39
CA CYS A 32 4.32 25.55 -5.86
C CYS A 32 4.42 24.80 -7.18
N THR A 33 5.49 25.10 -7.93
CA THR A 33 5.90 24.35 -9.12
C THR A 33 7.22 23.62 -8.88
N ARG A 34 7.46 22.54 -9.64
CA ARG A 34 8.75 21.82 -9.59
C ARG A 34 9.76 22.46 -10.53
N ARG A 35 10.94 22.81 -10.02
CA ARG A 35 12.05 23.31 -10.86
C ARG A 35 12.44 22.35 -11.98
N THR A 36 12.82 22.90 -13.12
CA THR A 36 13.28 22.14 -14.30
C THR A 36 14.46 21.23 -14.00
N ARG A 37 15.36 21.63 -13.09
CA ARG A 37 16.50 20.79 -12.68
C ARG A 37 16.06 19.50 -11.98
N LEU A 38 15.02 19.55 -11.13
CA LEU A 38 14.46 18.35 -10.51
C LEU A 38 13.77 17.43 -11.53
N LYS A 39 13.17 18.02 -12.59
CA LYS A 39 12.62 17.22 -13.71
C LYS A 39 13.73 16.43 -14.42
N LYS A 40 14.91 17.02 -14.64
CA LYS A 40 16.05 16.37 -15.31
C LYS A 40 16.68 15.24 -14.49
N VAL A 41 16.57 15.28 -13.17
CA VAL A 41 17.07 14.24 -12.26
C VAL A 41 16.05 13.09 -12.08
N GLY A 42 14.85 13.20 -12.67
CA GLY A 42 13.82 12.17 -12.58
C GLY A 42 13.14 12.07 -11.21
N GLN A 43 13.44 12.97 -10.27
CA GLN A 43 12.88 12.91 -8.91
C GLN A 43 11.39 13.26 -8.93
N LYS A 44 10.54 12.25 -8.68
CA LYS A 44 9.08 12.38 -8.54
C LYS A 44 8.76 13.01 -7.19
N VAL A 45 7.84 13.97 -7.15
CA VAL A 45 7.29 14.55 -5.91
C VAL A 45 5.98 13.84 -5.58
N MET A 46 5.79 13.49 -4.32
CA MET A 46 4.60 12.80 -3.80
C MET A 46 3.98 13.59 -2.64
N VAL A 47 2.70 13.33 -2.38
CA VAL A 47 2.02 13.85 -1.19
C VAL A 47 2.73 13.32 0.06
N GLY A 48 2.96 14.17 1.05
CA GLY A 48 3.73 13.89 2.26
C GLY A 48 5.24 14.07 2.12
N ASP A 49 5.76 14.40 0.94
CA ASP A 49 7.19 14.72 0.79
C ASP A 49 7.56 15.97 1.60
N GLN A 50 8.68 15.86 2.33
CA GLN A 50 9.37 17.03 2.86
C GLN A 50 10.16 17.69 1.73
N VAL A 51 9.98 18.99 1.55
CA VAL A 51 10.55 19.75 0.44
C VAL A 51 11.15 21.07 0.92
N ARG A 52 12.18 21.54 0.21
CA ARG A 52 12.66 22.93 0.32
C ARG A 52 12.06 23.75 -0.81
N VAL A 53 11.40 24.85 -0.45
CA VAL A 53 10.72 25.76 -1.36
C VAL A 53 11.47 27.09 -1.40
N GLU A 54 11.74 27.59 -2.61
CA GLU A 54 12.09 28.99 -2.82
C GLU A 54 10.82 29.81 -2.83
N LEU A 55 10.78 30.83 -1.97
CA LEU A 55 9.60 31.66 -1.80
C LEU A 55 9.45 32.64 -2.99
N PRO A 56 8.21 33.00 -3.34
CA PRO A 56 7.96 34.07 -4.30
C PRO A 56 8.47 35.42 -3.77
N PRO A 57 8.76 36.39 -4.65
CA PRO A 57 9.29 37.70 -4.26
C PRO A 57 8.42 38.46 -3.25
N SER A 58 7.09 38.31 -3.31
CA SER A 58 6.16 38.96 -2.37
C SER A 58 6.36 38.52 -0.92
N LEU A 59 6.55 37.21 -0.70
CA LEU A 59 6.84 36.65 0.63
C LEU A 59 8.29 36.94 1.05
N GLN A 60 9.21 37.02 0.09
CA GLN A 60 10.61 37.38 0.36
C GLN A 60 10.74 38.81 0.89
N LEU A 61 10.05 39.78 0.25
CA LEU A 61 10.02 41.18 0.71
C LEU A 61 9.43 41.34 2.11
N PHE A 62 8.46 40.49 2.48
CA PHE A 62 7.89 40.50 3.83
C PHE A 62 8.90 40.03 4.89
N ILE A 63 9.71 39.02 4.57
CA ILE A 63 10.73 38.49 5.48
C ILE A 63 11.89 39.49 5.61
N ASP A 64 12.40 40.01 4.50
CA ASP A 64 13.53 40.96 4.47
C ASP A 64 13.16 42.31 5.13
N GLY A 65 11.87 42.70 5.09
CA GLY A 65 11.37 43.90 5.76
C GLY A 65 11.23 43.79 7.29
N ASN A 66 11.37 42.60 7.87
CA ASN A 66 11.14 42.33 9.29
C ASN A 66 12.42 42.37 10.16
N ASP A 67 13.60 42.54 9.54
CA ASP A 67 14.88 42.76 10.25
C ASP A 67 14.86 44.04 11.13
N ASN A 68 13.87 44.92 10.94
CA ASN A 68 13.68 46.15 11.71
C ASN A 68 12.73 46.02 12.92
N GLY A 69 12.55 44.83 13.49
CA GLY A 69 12.06 44.67 14.87
C GLY A 69 10.55 44.83 15.11
N THR A 70 9.68 44.64 14.10
CA THR A 70 8.22 44.75 14.31
C THR A 70 7.55 43.37 14.29
N LYS A 71 7.68 42.63 15.40
CA LYS A 71 7.27 41.21 15.57
C LYS A 71 5.76 40.88 15.42
N ASN A 72 4.90 41.74 14.88
CA ASN A 72 3.43 41.54 14.95
C ASN A 72 2.64 41.95 13.69
N ARG A 73 3.18 41.78 12.49
CA ARG A 73 2.35 41.82 11.26
C ARG A 73 2.00 40.39 10.83
N LYS A 74 0.70 40.14 10.61
CA LYS A 74 0.23 38.92 9.93
C LYS A 74 0.92 38.83 8.56
N VAL A 75 1.51 37.68 8.25
CA VAL A 75 2.10 37.41 6.94
C VAL A 75 0.98 37.56 5.90
N PRO A 76 1.15 38.40 4.86
CA PRO A 76 0.13 38.50 3.82
C PRO A 76 -0.03 37.13 3.16
N LEU A 77 -1.27 36.73 2.91
CA LEU A 77 -1.55 35.63 1.99
C LEU A 77 -0.76 35.89 0.69
N ALA A 78 -0.16 34.85 0.12
CA ALA A 78 0.49 34.97 -1.18
C ALA A 78 -0.50 35.64 -2.16
N ALA A 79 -0.05 36.67 -2.87
CA ALA A 79 -0.89 37.38 -3.82
C ALA A 79 -1.40 36.40 -4.89
N GLU A 80 -2.58 36.66 -5.48
CA GLU A 80 -3.11 35.84 -6.58
C GLU A 80 -2.06 35.71 -7.70
N GLY A 81 -1.58 34.48 -7.93
CA GLY A 81 -0.59 34.16 -8.95
C GLY A 81 0.86 34.01 -8.47
N ASP A 82 1.14 34.22 -7.18
CA ASP A 82 2.48 33.97 -6.64
C ASP A 82 2.74 32.48 -6.41
N LEU A 83 3.70 31.94 -7.16
CA LEU A 83 4.06 30.53 -7.12
C LEU A 83 5.42 30.35 -6.46
N GLY A 84 5.46 29.48 -5.45
CA GLY A 84 6.72 28.95 -4.92
C GLY A 84 7.38 27.98 -5.91
N ALA A 85 8.68 27.75 -5.73
CA ALA A 85 9.39 26.75 -6.52
C ALA A 85 10.04 25.70 -5.62
N ILE A 86 9.64 24.43 -5.77
CA ILE A 86 10.29 23.31 -5.08
C ILE A 86 11.72 23.20 -5.64
N ALA A 87 12.69 23.41 -4.77
CA ALA A 87 14.11 23.38 -5.07
C ALA A 87 14.75 22.03 -4.74
N LYS A 88 14.26 21.35 -3.70
CA LYS A 88 14.77 20.06 -3.24
C LYS A 88 13.65 19.21 -2.63
N VAL A 89 13.71 17.90 -2.83
CA VAL A 89 12.92 16.91 -2.10
C VAL A 89 13.86 16.17 -1.15
N TYR A 90 13.51 16.07 0.12
CA TYR A 90 14.30 15.36 1.11
C TYR A 90 14.13 13.84 0.99
N PRO A 91 15.08 13.03 1.53
CA PRO A 91 14.95 11.58 1.59
C PRO A 91 13.66 11.16 2.30
N ARG A 92 13.01 10.14 1.76
CA ARG A 92 11.76 9.61 2.31
C ARG A 92 12.05 8.55 3.36
N ARG A 93 11.28 8.55 4.44
CA ARG A 93 11.30 7.48 5.45
C ARG A 93 10.46 6.28 5.03
N THR A 94 9.27 6.56 4.49
CA THR A 94 8.30 5.57 4.03
C THR A 94 7.73 5.98 2.69
N VAL A 95 7.33 4.99 1.89
CA VAL A 95 6.66 5.19 0.60
C VAL A 95 5.57 4.16 0.47
N LEU A 96 4.34 4.64 0.30
CA LEU A 96 3.23 3.81 -0.13
C LEU A 96 2.99 4.05 -1.61
N GLU A 97 2.81 2.96 -2.36
CA GLU A 97 2.48 3.04 -3.78
C GLU A 97 1.00 3.32 -4.02
N ARG A 98 0.14 2.73 -3.17
CA ARG A 98 -1.32 2.75 -3.29
C ARG A 98 -1.97 2.90 -1.92
N PRO A 99 -2.45 4.11 -1.56
CA PRO A 99 -2.32 5.37 -2.29
C PRO A 99 -0.88 5.92 -2.31
N PRO A 100 -0.51 6.76 -3.30
CA PRO A 100 0.82 7.34 -3.40
C PRO A 100 1.07 8.40 -2.32
N VAL A 101 1.62 7.99 -1.18
CA VAL A 101 1.96 8.86 -0.04
C VAL A 101 3.37 8.57 0.45
N ALA A 102 4.13 9.62 0.71
CA ALA A 102 5.44 9.55 1.34
C ALA A 102 5.36 9.93 2.82
N ASN A 103 6.28 9.40 3.62
CA ASN A 103 6.49 9.76 5.02
C ASN A 103 5.23 9.59 5.90
N ALA A 104 4.28 8.74 5.47
CA ALA A 104 3.23 8.26 6.35
C ALA A 104 3.87 7.48 7.51
N GLU A 105 3.39 7.71 8.73
CA GLU A 105 3.93 7.08 9.94
C GLU A 105 2.97 6.04 10.52
N GLN A 106 1.67 6.24 10.32
CA GLN A 106 0.65 5.34 10.87
C GLN A 106 -0.56 5.16 9.97
N ILE A 107 -1.22 4.02 10.12
CA ILE A 107 -2.52 3.72 9.56
C ILE A 107 -3.54 3.66 10.70
N CYS A 108 -4.53 4.53 10.62
CA CYS A 108 -5.72 4.49 11.46
C CYS A 108 -6.76 3.59 10.79
N LEU A 109 -6.81 2.33 11.23
CA LEU A 109 -7.79 1.35 10.75
C LEU A 109 -9.09 1.52 11.54
N VAL A 110 -10.16 1.91 10.86
CA VAL A 110 -11.47 2.16 11.47
C VAL A 110 -12.43 1.05 11.09
N PHE A 111 -12.97 0.38 12.10
CA PHE A 111 -14.07 -0.58 11.98
C PHE A 111 -15.24 -0.13 12.84
N SER A 112 -16.42 -0.70 12.62
CA SER A 112 -17.59 -0.50 13.48
C SER A 112 -17.92 -1.77 14.23
N LEU A 113 -18.36 -1.64 15.49
CA LEU A 113 -18.89 -2.75 16.27
C LEU A 113 -20.29 -3.14 15.78
N ALA A 114 -21.11 -2.16 15.38
CA ALA A 114 -22.41 -2.36 14.76
C ALA A 114 -22.60 -1.52 13.49
N ASP A 115 -23.50 -1.96 12.61
CA ASP A 115 -23.91 -1.28 11.37
C ASP A 115 -22.78 -0.76 10.46
N PRO A 116 -21.93 -1.60 9.85
CA PRO A 116 -21.98 -3.07 9.85
C PRO A 116 -21.34 -3.70 11.10
N PRO A 117 -21.74 -4.94 11.44
CA PRO A 117 -21.09 -5.71 12.50
C PRO A 117 -19.63 -5.98 12.15
N LEU A 118 -18.82 -6.16 13.19
CA LEU A 118 -17.41 -6.47 13.02
C LEU A 118 -17.21 -7.93 12.56
N GLU A 119 -16.72 -8.10 11.33
CA GLU A 119 -16.42 -9.43 10.79
C GLU A 119 -14.93 -9.76 10.89
N GLU A 120 -14.62 -10.90 11.50
CA GLU A 120 -13.27 -11.37 11.81
C GLU A 120 -12.38 -11.54 10.58
N TRP A 121 -12.95 -12.12 9.53
CA TRP A 121 -12.28 -12.36 8.26
C TRP A 121 -11.86 -11.05 7.60
N GLN A 122 -12.80 -10.10 7.52
CA GLN A 122 -12.56 -8.80 6.95
C GLN A 122 -11.50 -8.04 7.77
N LEU A 123 -11.66 -8.00 9.10
CA LEU A 123 -10.69 -7.38 9.99
C LEU A 123 -9.29 -7.99 9.84
N SER A 124 -9.19 -9.31 9.82
CA SER A 124 -7.91 -10.02 9.62
C SER A 124 -7.24 -9.60 8.32
N ARG A 125 -8.00 -9.49 7.22
CA ARG A 125 -7.46 -9.06 5.92
C ARG A 125 -6.88 -7.64 5.97
N PHE A 126 -7.62 -6.70 6.55
CA PHE A 126 -7.15 -5.31 6.69
C PHE A 126 -5.91 -5.19 7.61
N LEU A 127 -5.86 -5.98 8.69
CA LEU A 127 -4.72 -5.99 9.61
C LEU A 127 -3.46 -6.49 8.91
N VAL A 128 -3.52 -7.63 8.21
CA VAL A 128 -2.38 -8.19 7.47
C VAL A 128 -1.91 -7.21 6.38
N GLN A 129 -2.84 -6.55 5.69
CA GLN A 129 -2.51 -5.54 4.69
C GLN A 129 -1.84 -4.30 5.31
N ALA A 130 -2.30 -3.84 6.47
CA ALA A 130 -1.68 -2.73 7.17
C ALA A 130 -0.28 -3.11 7.69
N GLU A 131 -0.11 -4.31 8.23
CA GLU A 131 1.19 -4.84 8.66
C GLU A 131 2.18 -4.92 7.47
N ALA A 132 1.71 -5.29 6.28
CA ALA A 132 2.53 -5.34 5.06
C ALA A 132 3.12 -3.96 4.67
N THR A 133 2.51 -2.86 5.13
CA THR A 133 3.05 -1.51 4.88
C THR A 133 4.22 -1.14 5.79
N GLY A 134 4.41 -1.86 6.90
CA GLY A 134 5.39 -1.54 7.94
C GLY A 134 5.09 -0.26 8.74
N LEU A 135 3.91 0.35 8.56
CA LEU A 135 3.47 1.53 9.33
C LEU A 135 2.90 1.15 10.69
N GLU A 136 2.91 2.07 11.66
CA GLU A 136 2.27 1.83 12.95
C GLU A 136 0.74 1.70 12.77
N ILE A 137 0.14 0.68 13.38
CA ILE A 137 -1.31 0.44 13.25
C ILE A 137 -2.02 0.97 14.49
N SER A 138 -2.97 1.89 14.26
CA SER A 138 -3.92 2.36 15.26
C SER A 138 -5.31 1.83 14.92
N LEU A 139 -5.66 0.69 15.49
CA LEU A 139 -6.98 0.09 15.31
C LEU A 139 -8.03 0.85 16.14
N CYS A 140 -9.11 1.26 15.49
CA CYS A 140 -10.20 2.02 16.05
C CYS A 140 -11.52 1.28 15.83
N LEU A 141 -12.27 1.03 16.91
CA LEU A 141 -13.58 0.41 16.88
C LEU A 141 -14.63 1.46 17.19
N ASN A 142 -15.34 1.90 16.16
CA ASN A 142 -16.39 2.90 16.23
C ASN A 142 -17.75 2.30 16.56
N LYS A 143 -18.70 3.16 16.91
CA LYS A 143 -20.10 2.83 17.23
C LYS A 143 -20.25 1.91 18.45
N GLN A 144 -19.37 2.07 19.43
CA GLN A 144 -19.51 1.39 20.72
C GLN A 144 -20.83 1.72 21.44
N ASP A 145 -21.49 2.82 21.07
CA ASP A 145 -22.80 3.22 21.60
C ASP A 145 -23.96 2.34 21.15
N LEU A 146 -23.75 1.47 20.17
CA LEU A 146 -24.77 0.56 19.63
C LEU A 146 -24.67 -0.87 20.16
N VAL A 147 -23.68 -1.16 21.02
CA VAL A 147 -23.40 -2.50 21.53
C VAL A 147 -23.28 -2.48 23.06
N ASP A 148 -23.51 -3.63 23.67
CA ASP A 148 -23.40 -3.79 25.12
C ASP A 148 -21.93 -3.93 25.55
N GLU A 149 -21.66 -3.67 26.84
CA GLU A 149 -20.32 -3.75 27.43
C GLU A 149 -19.67 -5.14 27.25
N THR A 150 -20.49 -6.21 27.25
CA THR A 150 -20.02 -7.58 27.03
C THR A 150 -19.41 -7.79 25.65
N GLU A 151 -19.97 -7.16 24.61
CA GLU A 151 -19.46 -7.25 23.24
C GLU A 151 -18.18 -6.43 23.06
N VAL A 152 -18.12 -5.27 23.72
CA VAL A 152 -16.92 -4.43 23.78
C VAL A 152 -15.76 -5.18 24.43
N ASP A 153 -16.00 -5.80 25.59
CA ASP A 153 -15.00 -6.59 26.30
C ASP A 153 -14.58 -7.83 25.52
N HIS A 154 -15.54 -8.52 24.89
CA HIS A 154 -15.26 -9.67 24.02
C HIS A 154 -14.26 -9.30 22.92
N TRP A 155 -14.52 -8.23 22.17
CA TRP A 155 -13.62 -7.78 21.11
C TRP A 155 -12.31 -7.22 21.64
N GLY A 156 -12.33 -6.52 22.78
CA GLY A 156 -11.13 -6.02 23.45
C GLY A 156 -10.17 -7.15 23.82
N HIS A 157 -10.67 -8.20 24.47
CA HIS A 157 -9.88 -9.38 24.84
C HIS A 157 -9.36 -10.14 23.63
N ARG A 158 -10.23 -10.36 22.64
CA ARG A 158 -9.89 -11.09 21.42
C ARG A 158 -8.79 -10.39 20.62
N LEU A 159 -8.93 -9.08 20.40
CA LEU A 159 -7.90 -8.29 19.73
C LEU A 159 -6.60 -8.21 20.54
N GLY A 160 -6.70 -8.17 21.87
CA GLY A 160 -5.55 -8.29 22.76
C GLY A 160 -4.78 -9.60 22.54
N ALA A 161 -5.49 -10.72 22.42
CA ALA A 161 -4.90 -12.02 22.08
C ALA A 161 -4.26 -12.03 20.69
N TRP A 162 -4.79 -11.23 19.75
CA TRP A 162 -4.18 -11.03 18.43
C TRP A 162 -2.97 -10.08 18.42
N GLY A 163 -2.66 -9.45 19.55
CA GLY A 163 -1.54 -8.50 19.69
C GLY A 163 -1.90 -7.04 19.38
N TYR A 164 -3.19 -6.69 19.31
CA TYR A 164 -3.66 -5.33 19.03
C TYR A 164 -4.37 -4.71 20.24
N THR A 165 -4.16 -3.41 20.44
CA THR A 165 -4.87 -2.63 21.47
C THR A 165 -5.84 -1.65 20.79
N PRO A 166 -7.13 -2.00 20.65
CA PRO A 166 -8.09 -1.16 19.95
C PRO A 166 -8.42 0.11 20.75
N ILE A 167 -8.67 1.20 20.04
CA ILE A 167 -9.27 2.42 20.59
C ILE A 167 -10.77 2.35 20.34
N LEU A 168 -11.54 2.24 21.43
CA LEU A 168 -13.00 2.27 21.38
C LEU A 168 -13.50 3.71 21.21
N LEU A 169 -14.36 3.92 20.22
CA LEU A 169 -14.86 5.23 19.80
C LEU A 169 -16.37 5.22 19.64
N SER A 170 -16.99 6.37 19.91
CA SER A 170 -18.32 6.70 19.38
C SER A 170 -18.24 8.09 18.76
N VAL A 171 -18.34 8.16 17.43
CA VAL A 171 -18.39 9.46 16.73
C VAL A 171 -19.64 10.24 17.12
N GLN A 172 -20.78 9.56 17.34
CA GLN A 172 -22.04 10.18 17.71
C GLN A 172 -21.98 10.81 19.11
N ASN A 173 -21.48 10.07 20.09
CA ASN A 173 -21.39 10.52 21.48
C ASN A 173 -20.05 11.20 21.83
N ARG A 174 -19.15 11.31 20.85
CA ARG A 174 -17.80 11.89 20.99
C ARG A 174 -16.88 11.17 21.99
N TRP A 175 -17.10 9.88 22.20
CA TRP A 175 -16.31 9.08 23.14
C TRP A 175 -14.99 8.61 22.52
N GLY A 176 -13.93 8.59 23.34
CA GLY A 176 -12.61 8.06 22.98
C GLY A 176 -11.80 8.90 21.99
N LEU A 177 -12.36 10.01 21.49
CA LEU A 177 -11.72 10.87 20.48
C LEU A 177 -10.41 11.48 20.97
N GLU A 178 -10.31 11.85 22.25
CA GLU A 178 -9.07 12.40 22.81
C GLU A 178 -7.91 11.41 22.73
N LYS A 179 -8.16 10.10 22.94
CA LYS A 179 -7.13 9.06 22.81
C LYS A 179 -6.64 8.99 21.37
N LEU A 180 -7.57 9.05 20.41
CA LEU A 180 -7.23 9.06 18.99
C LEU A 180 -6.46 10.33 18.60
N GLN A 181 -6.95 11.52 18.99
CA GLN A 181 -6.28 12.80 18.69
C GLN A 181 -4.84 12.80 19.17
N ARG A 182 -4.57 12.37 20.41
CA ARG A 182 -3.20 12.26 20.94
C ARG A 182 -2.30 11.35 20.11
N LYS A 183 -2.84 10.27 19.54
CA LYS A 183 -2.09 9.39 18.63
C LYS A 183 -1.83 10.03 17.27
N LEU A 184 -2.76 10.85 16.76
CA LEU A 184 -2.65 11.50 15.47
C LEU A 184 -1.76 12.76 15.50
N THR A 185 -1.58 13.36 16.68
CA THR A 185 -0.84 14.61 16.85
C THR A 185 0.57 14.55 16.25
N ARG A 186 0.88 15.54 15.40
CA ARG A 186 2.20 15.74 14.75
C ARG A 186 2.70 14.59 13.87
N ARG A 187 1.82 13.67 13.45
CA ARG A 187 2.15 12.55 12.56
C ARG A 187 1.39 12.64 11.26
N ILE A 188 1.92 12.03 10.20
CA ILE A 188 1.16 11.77 8.96
C ILE A 188 0.43 10.44 9.11
N SER A 189 -0.90 10.51 9.15
CA SER A 189 -1.78 9.39 9.45
C SER A 189 -2.72 9.11 8.28
N LEU A 190 -2.90 7.84 7.94
CA LEU A 190 -3.79 7.42 6.85
C LEU A 190 -5.03 6.76 7.43
N MET A 191 -6.22 7.23 7.05
CA MET A 191 -7.46 6.59 7.48
C MET A 191 -7.89 5.52 6.48
N ALA A 192 -8.17 4.32 6.99
CA ALA A 192 -8.55 3.16 6.20
C ALA A 192 -9.60 2.31 6.92
N GLY A 193 -10.30 1.44 6.18
CA GLY A 193 -11.32 0.53 6.72
C GLY A 193 -12.59 0.50 5.87
N PRO A 194 -13.50 -0.47 6.07
CA PRO A 194 -14.61 -0.72 5.15
C PRO A 194 -15.60 0.45 5.04
N SER A 195 -16.45 0.43 4.01
CA SER A 195 -17.50 1.45 3.84
C SER A 195 -18.56 1.33 4.95
N GLY A 196 -19.14 2.45 5.39
CA GLY A 196 -20.21 2.47 6.40
C GLY A 196 -19.78 2.51 7.88
N VAL A 197 -18.50 2.26 8.17
CA VAL A 197 -17.95 2.25 9.55
C VAL A 197 -17.83 3.63 10.22
N GLY A 198 -18.00 4.72 9.46
CA GLY A 198 -17.97 6.09 9.98
C GLY A 198 -16.67 6.87 9.76
N LYS A 199 -15.78 6.45 8.84
CA LYS A 199 -14.54 7.18 8.50
C LYS A 199 -14.77 8.65 8.13
N SER A 200 -15.65 8.93 7.17
CA SER A 200 -15.94 10.31 6.75
C SER A 200 -16.53 11.15 7.88
N SER A 201 -17.39 10.55 8.72
CA SER A 201 -17.93 11.21 9.91
C SER A 201 -16.83 11.52 10.94
N LEU A 202 -15.87 10.61 11.12
CA LEU A 202 -14.71 10.82 11.99
C LEU A 202 -13.79 11.91 11.44
N ILE A 203 -13.54 11.94 10.13
CA ILE A 203 -12.75 13.00 9.47
C ILE A 203 -13.40 14.37 9.67
N ASN A 204 -14.71 14.51 9.39
CA ASN A 204 -15.42 15.78 9.56
C ASN A 204 -15.41 16.27 11.01
N LEU A 205 -15.30 15.36 11.98
CA LEU A 205 -15.20 15.70 13.40
C LEU A 205 -13.77 16.14 13.77
N LEU A 206 -12.76 15.43 13.27
CA LEU A 206 -11.35 15.70 13.56
C LEU A 206 -10.80 16.91 12.81
N VAL A 207 -11.35 17.21 11.62
CA VAL A 207 -10.90 18.29 10.75
C VAL A 207 -12.04 19.30 10.57
N PRO A 208 -12.04 20.40 11.34
CA PRO A 208 -13.03 21.46 11.19
C PRO A 208 -12.97 22.07 9.78
N GLY A 209 -14.14 22.22 9.13
CA GLY A 209 -14.24 22.86 7.81
C GLY A 209 -14.13 21.91 6.61
N VAL A 210 -13.87 20.61 6.83
CA VAL A 210 -13.97 19.59 5.77
C VAL A 210 -15.39 19.02 5.75
N GLU A 211 -16.09 19.18 4.62
CA GLU A 211 -17.39 18.54 4.36
C GLU A 211 -17.22 17.35 3.42
N GLN A 212 -16.66 16.25 3.91
CA GLN A 212 -16.69 15.00 3.16
C GLN A 212 -18.16 14.57 2.98
N GLN A 213 -18.54 14.18 1.77
CA GLN A 213 -19.91 13.71 1.48
C GLN A 213 -20.22 12.43 2.27
N VAL A 214 -20.90 12.57 3.41
CA VAL A 214 -21.44 11.44 4.18
C VAL A 214 -22.70 10.95 3.47
N LYS A 215 -22.56 10.07 2.48
CA LYS A 215 -23.72 9.38 1.91
C LYS A 215 -24.27 8.43 2.99
N LYS A 216 -25.50 8.69 3.47
CA LYS A 216 -26.26 7.72 4.26
C LYS A 216 -26.26 6.38 3.50
N VAL A 217 -25.96 5.29 4.20
CA VAL A 217 -25.92 3.93 3.64
C VAL A 217 -27.36 3.53 3.26
N SER A 218 -27.90 4.07 2.16
CA SER A 218 -29.19 3.64 1.64
C SER A 218 -28.95 2.36 0.84
N GLY A 219 -29.60 1.28 1.27
CA GLY A 219 -29.59 -0.01 0.60
C GLY A 219 -29.96 0.12 -0.88
N LYS A 220 -28.94 0.15 -1.74
CA LYS A 220 -28.97 -0.23 -3.15
C LYS A 220 -27.53 -0.20 -3.63
N LEU A 221 -27.02 -1.41 -3.85
CA LEU A 221 -25.70 -1.73 -4.37
C LEU A 221 -25.52 -1.13 -5.77
N ARG A 222 -25.28 0.17 -5.88
CA ARG A 222 -24.68 0.76 -7.07
C ARG A 222 -23.18 0.67 -6.88
N LYS A 223 -22.57 -0.30 -7.58
CA LYS A 223 -21.13 -0.38 -7.92
C LYS A 223 -20.69 0.96 -8.51
N GLY A 224 -20.51 1.95 -7.65
CA GLY A 224 -19.95 3.25 -7.97
C GLY A 224 -18.45 3.10 -7.93
N ARG A 225 -17.82 3.29 -9.08
CA ARG A 225 -16.38 3.35 -9.28
C ARG A 225 -15.81 4.53 -8.49
N HIS A 226 -15.63 4.36 -7.18
CA HIS A 226 -14.98 5.34 -6.31
C HIS A 226 -13.51 5.41 -6.71
N THR A 227 -13.23 6.27 -7.68
CA THR A 227 -11.88 6.58 -8.18
C THR A 227 -11.52 8.01 -7.77
N THR A 228 -11.51 8.29 -6.47
CA THR A 228 -10.76 9.44 -5.94
C THR A 228 -9.27 9.04 -5.96
N ARG A 229 -8.65 9.16 -7.14
CA ARG A 229 -7.20 8.98 -7.34
C ARG A 229 -6.37 10.13 -6.73
N HIS A 230 -7.04 11.17 -6.22
CA HIS A 230 -6.40 12.29 -5.57
C HIS A 230 -6.28 12.01 -4.07
N VAL A 231 -5.03 11.98 -3.60
CA VAL A 231 -4.71 11.94 -2.17
C VAL A 231 -4.47 13.36 -1.73
N GLU A 232 -5.10 13.74 -0.63
CA GLU A 232 -4.97 15.05 -0.01
C GLU A 232 -4.76 14.83 1.48
N LEU A 233 -3.88 15.64 2.08
CA LEU A 233 -3.66 15.66 3.52
C LEU A 233 -4.49 16.79 4.14
N PHE A 234 -5.26 16.45 5.17
CA PHE A 234 -6.03 17.39 5.95
C PHE A 234 -5.27 17.79 7.21
N ASP A 235 -5.36 19.06 7.57
CA ASP A 235 -4.72 19.58 8.77
C ASP A 235 -5.54 19.28 10.02
N LEU A 236 -4.90 18.66 11.01
CA LEU A 236 -5.52 18.47 12.31
C LEU A 236 -5.32 19.72 13.18
N PRO A 237 -6.34 20.17 13.94
CA PRO A 237 -6.25 21.36 14.81
C PRO A 237 -5.08 21.31 15.80
N ASP A 238 -4.81 20.15 16.38
CA ASP A 238 -3.76 19.94 17.36
C ASP A 238 -2.38 19.64 16.72
N GLY A 239 -2.29 19.81 15.39
CA GLY A 239 -1.12 19.49 14.58
C GLY A 239 -1.09 18.03 14.14
N GLY A 240 -0.57 17.78 12.94
CA GLY A 240 -0.60 16.47 12.27
C GLY A 240 -1.26 16.58 10.90
N LEU A 241 -1.16 15.51 10.11
CA LEU A 241 -1.75 15.43 8.78
C LEU A 241 -2.56 14.13 8.68
N LEU A 242 -3.77 14.23 8.15
CA LEU A 242 -4.67 13.09 7.97
C LEU A 242 -5.02 12.92 6.50
N ALA A 243 -4.74 11.75 5.92
CA ALA A 243 -5.20 11.44 4.56
C ALA A 243 -6.45 10.56 4.63
N ASP A 244 -7.46 10.86 3.80
CA ASP A 244 -8.49 9.86 3.47
C ASP A 244 -7.98 8.96 2.35
N THR A 245 -7.99 7.65 2.58
CA THR A 245 -7.45 6.68 1.64
C THR A 245 -8.51 5.67 1.21
N PRO A 246 -9.46 6.07 0.33
CA PRO A 246 -10.51 5.17 -0.14
C PRO A 246 -9.95 3.94 -0.87
N GLY A 247 -8.72 4.03 -1.40
CA GLY A 247 -8.01 2.95 -2.08
C GLY A 247 -7.47 1.84 -1.18
N PHE A 248 -7.45 2.02 0.15
CA PHE A 248 -7.00 0.98 1.09
C PHE A 248 -8.10 -0.07 1.38
N ASN A 249 -9.25 -0.01 0.71
CA ASN A 249 -10.36 -0.91 0.99
C ASN A 249 -10.22 -2.33 0.40
N GLN A 250 -9.37 -2.51 -0.62
CA GLN A 250 -9.04 -3.81 -1.22
C GLN A 250 -7.62 -3.81 -1.84
N PRO A 251 -6.54 -3.54 -1.10
CA PRO A 251 -5.20 -3.68 -1.64
C PRO A 251 -4.87 -5.17 -1.81
N ASP A 252 -4.24 -5.53 -2.93
CA ASP A 252 -3.77 -6.89 -3.11
C ASP A 252 -2.63 -7.19 -2.12
N LEU A 253 -2.61 -8.41 -1.56
CA LEU A 253 -1.49 -8.90 -0.76
C LEU A 253 -0.32 -9.24 -1.69
N ALA A 254 0.47 -8.23 -2.04
CA ALA A 254 1.71 -8.38 -2.81
C ALA A 254 2.89 -8.62 -1.86
N VAL A 255 2.88 -9.77 -1.19
CA VAL A 255 3.92 -10.17 -0.22
C VAL A 255 4.45 -11.55 -0.58
N GLU A 256 5.70 -11.82 -0.24
CA GLU A 256 6.27 -13.16 -0.41
C GLU A 256 5.58 -14.16 0.55
N PRO A 257 5.28 -15.39 0.12
CA PRO A 257 4.63 -16.41 0.96
C PRO A 257 5.33 -16.64 2.30
N SER A 258 6.66 -16.62 2.31
CA SER A 258 7.49 -16.80 3.50
C SER A 258 7.40 -15.62 4.48
N GLN A 259 7.03 -14.43 4.00
CA GLN A 259 6.88 -13.23 4.83
C GLN A 259 5.47 -13.08 5.40
N LEU A 260 4.47 -13.77 4.84
CA LEU A 260 3.07 -13.64 5.25
C LEU A 260 2.88 -13.91 6.75
N ILE A 261 3.58 -14.91 7.31
CA ILE A 261 3.47 -15.24 8.73
C ILE A 261 3.93 -14.11 9.65
N ASN A 262 4.90 -13.30 9.20
CA ASN A 262 5.44 -12.18 9.96
C ASN A 262 4.46 -10.99 10.01
N LEU A 263 3.40 -11.02 9.21
CA LEU A 263 2.32 -10.02 9.23
C LEU A 263 1.24 -10.35 10.26
N PHE A 264 1.34 -11.51 10.92
CA PHE A 264 0.49 -11.87 12.05
C PHE A 264 1.30 -11.71 13.34
N PRO A 265 0.91 -10.82 14.27
CA PRO A 265 1.62 -10.69 15.55
C PRO A 265 1.72 -12.00 16.33
N GLU A 266 0.69 -12.85 16.27
CA GLU A 266 0.68 -14.18 16.89
C GLU A 266 1.67 -15.12 16.22
N GLY A 267 1.77 -15.06 14.88
CA GLY A 267 2.76 -15.79 14.10
C GLY A 267 4.18 -15.38 14.48
N ARG A 268 4.46 -14.06 14.54
CA ARG A 268 5.74 -13.50 15.00
C ARG A 268 6.09 -13.97 16.40
N GLN A 269 5.14 -13.90 17.34
CA GLN A 269 5.37 -14.31 18.73
C GLN A 269 5.74 -15.79 18.83
N ARG A 270 5.14 -16.65 18.01
CA ARG A 270 5.44 -18.09 17.99
C ARG A 270 6.79 -18.41 17.36
N LEU A 271 7.17 -17.69 16.30
CA LEU A 271 8.49 -17.82 15.66
C LEU A 271 9.64 -17.38 16.58
N GLN A 272 9.39 -16.47 17.52
CA GLN A 272 10.40 -16.08 18.52
C GLN A 272 10.71 -17.20 19.53
N GLY A 273 9.77 -18.12 19.77
CA GLY A 273 9.91 -19.17 20.77
C GLY A 273 10.72 -20.38 20.31
N ARG A 274 10.71 -20.70 19.02
CA ARG A 274 11.45 -21.81 18.42
C ARG A 274 11.58 -21.63 16.91
N GLU A 275 12.62 -22.19 16.32
CA GLU A 275 12.78 -22.24 14.85
C GLU A 275 12.06 -23.44 14.25
N CYS A 276 11.59 -23.31 13.01
CA CYS A 276 11.08 -24.45 12.26
C CYS A 276 12.22 -25.38 11.88
N PHE A 277 11.92 -26.68 11.78
CA PHE A 277 12.89 -27.65 11.27
C PHE A 277 13.32 -27.33 9.82
N PHE A 278 12.37 -26.94 8.96
CA PHE A 278 12.63 -26.54 7.58
C PHE A 278 12.79 -25.03 7.45
N LYS A 279 13.79 -24.59 6.65
CA LYS A 279 14.08 -23.17 6.39
C LYS A 279 13.04 -22.51 5.48
N ASP A 280 12.39 -23.29 4.63
CA ASP A 280 11.36 -22.92 3.67
C ASP A 280 9.95 -23.32 4.14
N CYS A 281 9.78 -23.54 5.44
CA CYS A 281 8.48 -23.84 6.05
C CYS A 281 7.48 -22.72 5.74
N LEU A 282 6.33 -23.10 5.16
CA LEU A 282 5.21 -22.19 4.89
C LEU A 282 4.10 -22.34 5.93
N HIS A 283 4.42 -22.99 7.05
CA HIS A 283 3.56 -23.16 8.21
C HIS A 283 2.17 -23.72 7.89
N ARG A 284 2.07 -24.62 6.89
CA ARG A 284 0.80 -25.28 6.49
C ARG A 284 0.45 -26.49 7.33
N GLY A 285 1.33 -26.84 8.27
CA GLY A 285 1.25 -28.07 9.04
C GLY A 285 2.38 -29.04 8.77
N GLU A 286 3.53 -28.54 8.29
CA GLU A 286 4.76 -29.33 8.19
C GLU A 286 5.15 -29.91 9.56
N PRO A 287 5.75 -31.11 9.60
CA PRO A 287 6.20 -31.71 10.84
C PRO A 287 7.22 -30.80 11.54
N ASP A 288 7.14 -30.72 12.87
CA ASP A 288 7.97 -29.85 13.71
C ASP A 288 7.96 -28.34 13.31
N CYS A 289 6.85 -27.86 12.75
CA CYS A 289 6.63 -26.44 12.51
C CYS A 289 6.54 -25.65 13.82
N ALA A 290 7.33 -24.58 13.93
CA ALA A 290 7.42 -23.70 15.10
C ALA A 290 6.09 -23.03 15.47
N VAL A 291 5.40 -22.52 14.47
CA VAL A 291 4.12 -21.80 14.60
C VAL A 291 3.01 -22.75 15.04
N GLY A 292 3.02 -23.97 14.53
CA GLY A 292 1.93 -24.92 14.70
C GLY A 292 0.59 -24.40 14.16
N GLN A 293 -0.48 -25.10 14.48
CA GLN A 293 -1.83 -24.85 13.92
C GLN A 293 -2.81 -24.32 14.96
N ASN A 294 -2.48 -24.40 16.25
CA ASN A 294 -3.41 -24.13 17.34
C ASN A 294 -3.51 -22.62 17.66
N TRP A 295 -4.06 -21.83 16.74
CA TRP A 295 -4.38 -20.41 16.98
C TRP A 295 -5.57 -19.99 16.13
N GLU A 296 -6.27 -18.98 16.63
CA GLU A 296 -7.60 -18.60 16.17
C GLU A 296 -7.66 -18.23 14.68
N ARG A 297 -6.68 -17.47 14.19
CA ARG A 297 -6.61 -16.98 12.81
C ARG A 297 -5.83 -17.89 11.86
N TYR A 298 -5.53 -19.13 12.26
CA TYR A 298 -4.76 -20.06 11.43
C TYR A 298 -5.44 -20.37 10.09
N GLU A 299 -6.75 -20.62 10.11
CA GLU A 299 -7.53 -20.83 8.87
C GLU A 299 -7.46 -19.59 7.96
N HIS A 300 -7.50 -18.39 8.55
CA HIS A 300 -7.36 -17.15 7.76
C HIS A 300 -5.98 -17.04 7.12
N TYR A 301 -4.94 -17.44 7.83
CA TYR A 301 -3.58 -17.49 7.30
C TYR A 301 -3.46 -18.44 6.11
N LEU A 302 -4.02 -19.65 6.19
CA LEU A 302 -3.99 -20.62 5.09
C LEU A 302 -4.66 -20.07 3.84
N THR A 303 -5.84 -19.46 3.97
CA THR A 303 -6.53 -18.87 2.82
C THR A 303 -5.75 -17.69 2.22
N PHE A 304 -5.15 -16.81 3.04
CA PHE A 304 -4.31 -15.74 2.51
C PHE A 304 -3.04 -16.27 1.84
N LEU A 305 -2.46 -17.36 2.38
CA LEU A 305 -1.30 -18.02 1.80
C LEU A 305 -1.63 -18.58 0.41
N GLU A 306 -2.79 -19.23 0.26
CA GLU A 306 -3.30 -19.70 -1.03
C GLU A 306 -3.48 -18.55 -2.03
N GLU A 307 -4.06 -17.42 -1.61
CA GLU A 307 -4.20 -16.23 -2.46
C GLU A 307 -2.84 -15.71 -2.94
N VAL A 308 -1.86 -15.61 -2.05
CA VAL A 308 -0.50 -15.13 -2.36
C VAL A 308 0.20 -16.06 -3.35
N LEU A 309 0.11 -17.38 -3.14
CA LEU A 309 0.71 -18.38 -4.04
C LEU A 309 0.06 -18.40 -5.41
N ALA A 310 -1.27 -18.33 -5.46
CA ALA A 310 -2.02 -18.24 -6.70
C ALA A 310 -1.56 -17.02 -7.51
N ARG A 311 -1.38 -15.87 -6.85
CA ARG A 311 -0.87 -14.65 -7.48
C ARG A 311 0.55 -14.82 -8.04
N GLN A 312 1.48 -15.36 -7.25
CA GLN A 312 2.85 -15.59 -7.72
C GLN A 312 2.89 -16.51 -8.95
N SER A 313 2.05 -17.55 -8.97
CA SER A 313 1.96 -18.47 -10.11
C SER A 313 1.46 -17.75 -11.39
N LEU A 314 0.50 -16.84 -11.24
CA LEU A 314 -0.03 -16.04 -12.35
C LEU A 314 1.01 -15.02 -12.86
N GLU A 315 1.78 -14.42 -11.96
CA GLU A 315 2.87 -13.49 -12.31
C GLU A 315 3.97 -14.22 -13.08
N GLN A 316 4.41 -15.38 -12.60
CA GLN A 316 5.38 -16.24 -13.31
C GLN A 316 4.86 -16.69 -14.68
N GLN A 317 3.58 -17.07 -14.79
CA GLN A 317 2.97 -17.41 -16.07
C GLN A 317 3.00 -16.23 -17.05
N ARG A 318 2.64 -15.02 -16.60
CA ARG A 318 2.71 -13.81 -17.44
C ARG A 318 4.14 -13.53 -17.91
N GLU A 319 5.14 -13.70 -17.06
CA GLU A 319 6.56 -13.52 -17.43
C GLU A 319 7.08 -14.62 -18.37
N THR A 320 6.52 -15.83 -18.31
CA THR A 320 6.80 -16.86 -19.30
C THR A 320 6.17 -16.54 -20.65
N ASP A 321 4.99 -15.93 -20.65
CA ASP A 321 4.16 -15.67 -21.84
C ASP A 321 4.53 -14.35 -22.56
N THR A 322 5.14 -13.38 -21.86
CA THR A 322 5.64 -12.12 -22.49
C THR A 322 6.74 -12.37 -23.52
N GLY A 323 7.28 -13.58 -23.62
CA GLY A 323 8.17 -13.97 -24.71
C GLY A 323 9.43 -13.12 -24.79
N LEU A 324 9.85 -12.46 -23.70
CA LEU A 324 11.04 -11.61 -23.59
C LEU A 324 11.94 -12.15 -22.47
N LYS A 325 13.25 -12.12 -22.69
CA LYS A 325 14.31 -12.48 -21.76
C LYS A 325 15.23 -11.27 -21.65
N THR A 326 15.37 -10.74 -20.44
CA THR A 326 16.33 -9.67 -20.17
C THR A 326 17.73 -10.27 -20.12
N LYS A 327 18.66 -9.72 -20.90
CA LYS A 327 20.08 -10.07 -20.88
C LYS A 327 20.91 -8.86 -20.51
N THR A 328 21.93 -9.10 -19.69
CA THR A 328 22.96 -8.10 -19.40
C THR A 328 24.06 -8.21 -20.46
N GLY A 329 24.30 -7.12 -21.20
CA GLY A 329 25.40 -7.04 -22.17
C GLY A 329 26.77 -7.01 -21.49
N SER A 330 27.83 -7.17 -22.27
CA SER A 330 29.23 -7.09 -21.79
C SER A 330 29.57 -5.78 -21.08
N ASP A 331 28.80 -4.72 -21.38
CA ASP A 331 28.99 -3.37 -20.86
C ASP A 331 28.08 -3.07 -19.64
N GLY A 332 27.41 -4.09 -19.09
CA GLY A 332 26.55 -3.97 -17.91
C GLY A 332 25.16 -3.37 -18.15
N GLN A 333 24.82 -3.02 -19.39
CA GLN A 333 23.46 -2.56 -19.75
C GLN A 333 22.54 -3.76 -19.99
N GLU A 334 21.38 -3.75 -19.33
CA GLU A 334 20.30 -4.72 -19.53
C GLU A 334 19.47 -4.35 -20.75
N TYR A 335 19.23 -5.33 -21.64
CA TYR A 335 18.32 -5.18 -22.77
C TYR A 335 17.42 -6.41 -22.90
N ASP A 336 16.17 -6.19 -23.32
CA ASP A 336 15.18 -7.26 -23.49
C ASP A 336 15.28 -7.87 -24.89
N GLU A 337 15.56 -9.16 -24.98
CA GLU A 337 15.52 -9.94 -26.22
C GLU A 337 14.29 -10.86 -26.24
N PRO A 338 13.61 -11.06 -27.37
CA PRO A 338 12.55 -12.06 -27.45
C PRO A 338 13.09 -13.47 -27.14
N LYS A 339 12.43 -14.20 -26.23
CA LYS A 339 12.64 -15.62 -25.95
C LYS A 339 12.39 -16.40 -27.24
N LEU A 340 13.47 -16.82 -27.89
CA LEU A 340 13.41 -17.83 -28.94
C LEU A 340 12.77 -19.10 -28.37
N GLU A 341 11.68 -19.58 -28.98
CA GLU A 341 11.02 -20.83 -28.57
C GLU A 341 12.06 -21.95 -28.51
N THR A 342 12.36 -22.43 -27.31
CA THR A 342 13.26 -23.57 -27.18
C THR A 342 12.54 -24.82 -27.67
N LYS A 343 12.88 -25.22 -28.90
CA LYS A 343 12.66 -26.54 -29.52
C LYS A 343 11.37 -26.77 -30.35
N LYS A 344 10.93 -25.84 -31.20
CA LYS A 344 10.07 -26.23 -32.36
C LYS A 344 10.84 -26.67 -33.61
N TYR A 345 12.08 -26.21 -33.79
CA TYR A 345 12.86 -26.45 -35.01
C TYR A 345 14.26 -27.02 -34.75
N ARG A 346 14.42 -27.88 -33.74
CA ARG A 346 15.67 -28.63 -33.61
C ARG A 346 15.66 -29.69 -34.71
N ARG A 347 16.37 -29.45 -35.81
CA ARG A 347 16.62 -30.49 -36.82
C ARG A 347 17.17 -31.72 -36.12
N HIS A 348 16.49 -32.85 -36.29
CA HIS A 348 17.05 -34.13 -35.87
C HIS A 348 18.39 -34.32 -36.58
N SER A 349 19.36 -34.94 -35.90
CA SER A 349 20.64 -35.22 -36.53
C SER A 349 20.41 -36.14 -37.72
N ARG A 350 21.07 -35.89 -38.85
CA ARG A 350 20.99 -36.78 -40.04
C ARG A 350 21.27 -38.24 -39.68
N ARG A 351 22.10 -38.47 -38.64
CA ARG A 351 22.40 -39.82 -38.14
C ARG A 351 21.19 -40.50 -37.48
N GLN A 352 20.34 -39.72 -36.82
CA GLN A 352 19.12 -40.19 -36.15
C GLN A 352 18.03 -40.46 -37.19
N GLU A 353 17.85 -39.58 -38.17
CA GLU A 353 16.95 -39.79 -39.32
C GLU A 353 17.34 -41.05 -40.12
N HIS A 354 18.64 -41.28 -40.34
CA HIS A 354 19.10 -42.45 -41.09
C HIS A 354 18.91 -43.76 -40.31
N GLN A 355 19.02 -43.73 -38.97
CA GLN A 355 18.70 -44.89 -38.12
C GLN A 355 17.20 -45.20 -38.12
N GLU A 356 16.35 -44.17 -38.06
CA GLU A 356 14.90 -44.33 -38.14
C GLU A 356 14.46 -44.90 -39.50
N LEU A 357 15.00 -44.38 -40.62
CA LEU A 357 14.74 -44.92 -41.97
C LEU A 357 15.15 -46.38 -42.10
N GLN A 358 16.32 -46.75 -41.56
CA GLN A 358 16.81 -48.12 -41.62
C GLN A 358 15.91 -49.08 -40.81
N SER A 359 15.48 -48.65 -39.62
CA SER A 359 14.53 -49.43 -38.81
C SER A 359 13.16 -49.62 -39.50
N TYR A 360 12.71 -48.61 -40.28
CA TYR A 360 11.47 -48.68 -41.03
C TYR A 360 11.57 -49.67 -42.20
N CYS A 361 12.68 -49.65 -42.94
CA CYS A 361 12.95 -50.61 -44.02
C CYS A 361 12.98 -52.05 -43.50
N GLU A 362 13.67 -52.30 -42.38
CA GLU A 362 13.72 -53.62 -41.75
C GLU A 362 12.33 -54.11 -41.31
N GLN A 363 11.47 -53.22 -40.79
CA GLN A 363 10.09 -53.56 -40.43
C GLN A 363 9.21 -53.85 -41.65
N THR A 364 9.38 -53.13 -42.77
CA THR A 364 8.62 -53.40 -44.00
C THR A 364 9.05 -54.69 -44.70
N ASP A 365 10.34 -55.04 -44.63
CA ASP A 365 10.83 -56.31 -45.18
C ASP A 365 10.35 -57.51 -44.35
N LEU A 366 10.22 -57.36 -43.02
CA LEU A 366 9.62 -58.39 -42.16
C LEU A 366 8.12 -58.56 -42.38
N ASN A 367 7.39 -57.48 -42.66
CA ASN A 367 5.94 -57.52 -42.91
C ASN A 367 5.58 -58.00 -44.33
N SER A 368 6.45 -57.81 -45.32
CA SER A 368 6.22 -58.29 -46.69
C SER A 368 6.43 -59.80 -46.87
N LEU A 369 7.06 -60.46 -45.89
CA LEU A 369 7.23 -61.92 -45.84
C LEU A 369 6.08 -62.67 -45.14
N GLN A 370 5.06 -61.97 -44.60
CA GLN A 370 3.91 -62.59 -43.89
C GLN A 370 2.57 -62.50 -44.65
N GLY A 371 2.56 -62.01 -45.89
CA GLY A 371 1.37 -62.01 -46.76
C GLY A 371 1.19 -63.34 -47.49
N ASN A 372 0.74 -64.39 -46.81
CA ASN A 372 0.36 -65.66 -47.42
C ASN A 372 -0.95 -65.49 -48.21
N TRP A 373 -0.91 -65.75 -49.52
CA TRP A 373 -2.04 -65.75 -50.43
C TRP A 373 -2.69 -67.14 -50.43
N ASP A 374 -3.78 -67.33 -49.69
CA ASP A 374 -4.64 -68.53 -49.82
C ASP A 374 -5.82 -68.21 -50.75
N TRP A 375 -5.84 -68.86 -51.91
CA TRP A 375 -6.99 -68.95 -52.83
C TRP A 375 -7.57 -70.37 -52.73
N GLU A 376 -8.80 -70.51 -52.24
CA GLU A 376 -9.72 -71.61 -52.61
C GLU A 376 -11.09 -71.04 -52.97
#